data_AF-A0A2T5DGH0-F1
#
_entry.id   AF-A0A2T5DGH0-F1
#
_cell.length_a   1.000
_cell.length_b   1.000
_cell.length_c   1.000
_cell.angle_alpha   90.00
_cell.angle_beta   90.00
_cell.angle_gamma   90.00
#
_symmetry.space_group_name_H-M   'P 1'
#
loop_
_entity.id
_entity.type
_entity.pdbx_description
1 polymer ?
#
loop_
_entity_poly.entity_id
_entity_poly.type
_entity_poly.pdbx_seq_one_letter_code
_entity_poly.pdbx_strand_id
1 'polypeptide(L)'
;MREEMITPFLPLGSILRLVGTEDDQLLYFVVARAIAKNEEEKVISRYRVAPHPFGDVPSQEVFSIHADQITEVLFEGFQNQDDEEFLDDLLRQLKEAQNHPLPVQEEPSAPIAETVEINEEERLKEDPFYQFR
;
A
#
# COMPACT_ATOMS: atom_id res chain seq x y z
N MET A 1 19.22 -1.33 22.62
CA MET A 1 19.40 -2.20 21.44
C MET A 1 18.41 -1.74 20.39
N ARG A 2 18.86 -1.45 19.16
CA ARG A 2 17.95 -1.29 18.01
C ARG A 2 17.20 -2.62 17.89
N GLU A 3 15.86 -2.59 17.74
CA GLU A 3 15.19 -3.81 17.30
C GLU A 3 15.68 -3.99 15.88
N GLU A 4 16.52 -4.99 15.65
CA GLU A 4 17.09 -5.22 14.33
C GLU A 4 15.98 -5.77 13.44
N MET A 5 15.73 -5.05 12.35
CA MET A 5 14.86 -5.55 11.31
C MET A 5 15.52 -6.74 10.64
N ILE A 6 14.75 -7.79 10.41
CA ILE A 6 15.27 -9.00 9.74
C ILE A 6 15.22 -8.92 8.22
N THR A 7 14.58 -7.88 7.68
CA THR A 7 14.46 -7.62 6.24
C THR A 7 15.03 -6.24 5.92
N PRO A 8 15.60 -6.03 4.73
CA PRO A 8 16.06 -4.71 4.30
C PRO A 8 14.92 -3.70 4.32
N PHE A 9 15.21 -2.41 4.57
CA PHE A 9 14.23 -1.34 4.48
C PHE A 9 14.51 -0.50 3.22
N LEU A 10 14.00 -0.97 2.08
CA LEU A 10 14.25 -0.35 0.78
C LEU A 10 13.77 1.10 0.71
N PRO A 11 14.55 2.02 0.12
CA PRO A 11 14.16 3.42 -0.06
C PRO A 11 12.97 3.59 -1.02
N LEU A 12 12.28 4.74 -0.94
CA LEU A 12 11.24 5.11 -1.89
C LEU A 12 11.80 5.25 -3.31
N GLY A 13 11.02 4.79 -4.29
CA GLY A 13 11.43 4.78 -5.70
C GLY A 13 12.35 3.62 -6.09
N SER A 14 12.65 2.68 -5.18
CA SER A 14 13.36 1.45 -5.54
C SER A 14 12.55 0.65 -6.56
N ILE A 15 13.23 0.03 -7.53
CA ILE A 15 12.62 -0.76 -8.61
C ILE A 15 12.86 -2.24 -8.35
N LEU A 16 11.78 -3.02 -8.41
CA LEU A 16 11.72 -4.40 -7.95
C LEU A 16 11.14 -5.33 -9.02
N ARG A 17 11.53 -6.60 -8.96
CA ARG A 17 10.77 -7.74 -9.49
C ARG A 17 10.13 -8.50 -8.34
N LEU A 18 8.90 -8.96 -8.55
CA LEU A 18 8.14 -9.70 -7.56
C LEU A 18 7.95 -11.15 -7.98
N VAL A 19 7.75 -12.03 -7.00
CA VAL A 19 7.39 -13.43 -7.24
C VAL A 19 5.88 -13.57 -7.44
N GLY A 20 5.46 -14.43 -8.38
CA GLY A 20 4.05 -14.82 -8.52
C GLY A 20 3.16 -13.76 -9.15
N THR A 21 3.74 -12.83 -9.92
CA THR A 21 2.98 -11.91 -10.77
C THR A 21 2.64 -12.61 -12.09
N GLU A 22 1.51 -12.24 -12.71
CA GLU A 22 1.09 -12.84 -14.00
C GLU A 22 2.08 -12.54 -15.14
N ASP A 23 2.83 -11.44 -15.01
CA ASP A 23 3.87 -11.02 -15.93
C ASP A 23 5.22 -10.92 -15.20
N ASP A 24 6.12 -11.86 -15.47
CA ASP A 24 7.48 -11.90 -14.90
C ASP A 24 8.37 -10.74 -15.38
N GLN A 25 7.98 -10.05 -16.46
CA GLN A 25 8.72 -8.93 -17.00
C GLN A 25 8.32 -7.60 -16.35
N LEU A 26 7.14 -7.52 -15.76
CA LEU A 26 6.62 -6.31 -15.15
C LEU A 26 7.46 -5.87 -13.96
N LEU A 27 7.78 -4.59 -13.93
CA LEU A 27 8.57 -3.97 -12.87
C LEU A 27 7.65 -3.21 -11.93
N TYR A 28 8.08 -3.07 -10.68
CA TYR A 28 7.33 -2.37 -9.67
C TYR A 28 8.21 -1.33 -8.98
N PHE A 29 7.65 -0.17 -8.64
CA PHE A 29 8.34 0.85 -7.86
C PHE A 29 7.73 1.00 -6.47
N VAL A 30 8.59 1.16 -5.46
CA VAL A 30 8.16 1.37 -4.07
C VAL A 30 7.59 2.79 -3.92
N VAL A 31 6.31 2.89 -3.57
CA VAL A 31 5.59 4.17 -3.38
C VAL A 31 5.28 4.48 -1.92
N ALA A 32 5.21 3.46 -1.07
CA ALA A 32 5.09 3.65 0.37
C ALA A 32 5.81 2.53 1.11
N ARG A 33 6.17 2.80 2.36
CA ARG A 33 6.89 1.87 3.23
C ARG A 33 6.23 1.84 4.58
N ALA A 34 6.24 0.68 5.20
CA ALA A 34 5.77 0.45 6.55
C ALA A 34 6.64 -0.63 7.20
N ILE A 35 6.49 -0.79 8.51
CA ILE A 35 7.04 -1.91 9.25
C ILE A 35 5.91 -2.63 9.98
N ALA A 36 6.08 -3.93 10.18
CA ALA A 36 5.15 -4.76 10.94
C ALA A 36 5.92 -5.82 11.73
N LYS A 37 5.28 -6.44 12.72
CA LYS A 37 5.79 -7.67 13.33
C LYS A 37 5.22 -8.87 12.59
N ASN A 38 6.06 -9.87 12.32
CA ASN A 38 5.59 -11.18 11.87
C ASN A 38 5.09 -12.02 13.05
N GLU A 39 4.70 -13.27 12.78
CA GLU A 39 4.22 -14.22 13.81
C GLU A 39 5.27 -14.53 14.89
N GLU A 40 6.56 -14.35 14.59
CA GLU A 40 7.69 -14.55 15.52
C GLU A 40 8.07 -13.26 16.27
N GLU A 41 7.21 -12.23 16.25
CA GLU A 41 7.44 -10.90 16.82
C GLU A 41 8.65 -10.13 16.25
N LYS A 42 9.20 -10.59 15.12
CA LYS A 42 10.32 -9.94 14.43
C LYS A 42 9.81 -8.82 13.54
N VAL A 43 10.53 -7.70 13.56
CA VAL A 43 10.19 -6.53 12.74
C VAL A 43 10.58 -6.79 11.28
N ILE A 44 9.59 -6.71 10.40
CA ILE A 44 9.71 -6.88 8.95
C ILE A 44 9.26 -5.62 8.21
N SER A 45 9.84 -5.41 7.04
CA SER A 45 9.45 -4.35 6.11
C SER A 45 8.22 -4.74 5.32
N ARG A 46 7.34 -3.77 5.10
CA ARG A 46 6.22 -3.85 4.17
C ARG A 46 6.28 -2.68 3.21
N TYR A 47 5.81 -2.90 2.00
CA TYR A 47 5.84 -1.89 0.95
C TYR A 47 4.47 -1.77 0.32
N ARG A 48 4.16 -0.57 -0.19
CA ARG A 48 3.21 -0.45 -1.30
C ARG A 48 3.99 -0.23 -2.57
N VAL A 49 3.57 -0.92 -3.62
CA VAL A 49 4.23 -0.89 -4.91
C VAL A 49 3.24 -0.58 -6.01
N ALA A 50 3.70 0.15 -7.01
CA ALA A 50 2.93 0.45 -8.20
C ALA A 50 3.63 -0.16 -9.42
N PRO A 51 2.88 -0.69 -10.40
CA PRO A 51 3.46 -1.26 -11.61
C PRO A 51 4.04 -0.18 -12.50
N HIS A 52 5.20 -0.44 -13.09
CA HIS A 52 5.85 0.42 -14.08
C HIS A 52 5.65 -0.15 -15.49
N PRO A 53 5.29 0.66 -16.50
CA PRO A 53 5.23 2.14 -16.49
C PRO A 53 3.87 2.74 -16.10
N PHE A 54 2.90 1.92 -15.71
CA PHE A 54 1.49 2.32 -15.66
C PHE A 54 1.14 3.21 -14.45
N GLY A 55 1.75 2.96 -13.28
CA GLY A 55 1.43 3.63 -12.03
C GLY A 55 0.11 3.14 -11.44
N ASP A 56 -0.65 4.07 -10.86
CA ASP A 56 -1.98 3.81 -10.28
C ASP A 56 -3.07 4.20 -11.29
N VAL A 57 -3.62 3.21 -11.98
CA VAL A 57 -4.63 3.40 -13.03
C VAL A 57 -5.78 2.41 -12.83
N PRO A 58 -7.00 2.65 -13.36
CA PRO A 58 -8.13 1.77 -13.13
C PRO A 58 -7.93 0.29 -13.51
N SER A 59 -6.97 -0.01 -14.39
CA SER A 59 -6.63 -1.39 -14.77
C SER A 59 -5.50 -2.00 -13.95
N GLN A 60 -4.78 -1.22 -13.14
CA GLN A 60 -3.62 -1.64 -12.39
C GLN A 60 -3.46 -0.82 -11.11
N GLU A 61 -3.58 -1.50 -9.97
CA GLU A 61 -3.63 -0.84 -8.67
C GLU A 61 -2.29 -0.85 -7.94
N VAL A 62 -2.13 0.10 -7.03
CA VAL A 62 -1.07 0.06 -6.01
C VAL A 62 -1.45 -0.92 -4.90
N PHE A 63 -0.70 -2.01 -4.76
CA PHE A 63 -0.95 -3.03 -3.74
C PHE A 63 0.19 -3.12 -2.71
N SER A 64 -0.12 -3.78 -1.58
CA SER A 64 0.84 -4.01 -0.50
C SER A 64 1.59 -5.33 -0.70
N ILE A 65 2.89 -5.34 -0.40
CA ILE A 65 3.75 -6.52 -0.43
C ILE A 65 4.59 -6.64 0.84
N HIS A 66 5.04 -7.87 1.09
CA HIS A 66 6.06 -8.20 2.07
C HIS A 66 7.44 -8.32 1.40
N ALA A 67 8.51 -8.19 2.19
CA ALA A 67 9.88 -8.23 1.68
C ALA A 67 10.28 -9.58 1.06
N ASP A 68 9.66 -10.69 1.48
CA ASP A 68 9.86 -12.03 0.95
C ASP A 68 9.28 -12.24 -0.46
N GLN A 69 8.35 -11.38 -0.88
CA GLN A 69 7.79 -11.39 -2.23
C GLN A 69 8.74 -10.73 -3.26
N ILE A 70 9.82 -10.08 -2.81
CA ILE A 70 10.78 -9.41 -3.68
C ILE A 70 11.80 -10.44 -4.17
N THR A 71 11.83 -10.65 -5.49
CA THR A 71 12.79 -11.57 -6.13
C THR A 71 14.11 -10.86 -6.43
N GLU A 72 14.05 -9.62 -6.91
CA GLU A 72 15.22 -8.85 -7.33
C GLU A 72 14.99 -7.35 -7.10
N VAL A 73 16.04 -6.67 -6.62
CA VAL A 73 16.10 -5.20 -6.56
C VAL A 73 16.97 -4.73 -7.72
N LEU A 74 16.36 -4.12 -8.73
CA LEU A 74 17.05 -3.65 -9.93
C LEU A 74 17.67 -2.26 -9.75
N PHE A 75 17.07 -1.46 -8.87
CA PHE A 75 17.53 -0.11 -8.57
C PHE A 75 17.14 0.25 -7.14
N GLU A 76 18.10 0.78 -6.38
CA GLU A 76 17.83 1.34 -5.05
C GLU A 76 17.40 2.80 -5.20
N GLY A 77 16.30 3.13 -4.53
CA GLY A 77 15.70 4.45 -4.56
C GLY A 77 16.51 5.51 -3.83
N PHE A 78 15.89 6.67 -3.61
CA PHE A 78 16.55 7.79 -2.95
C PHE A 78 16.53 7.63 -1.42
N GLN A 79 17.70 7.75 -0.79
CA GLN A 79 17.88 7.76 0.65
C GLN A 79 18.69 8.98 1.08
N ASN A 80 18.26 9.61 2.18
CA ASN A 80 18.96 10.70 2.84
C ASN A 80 18.82 10.58 4.37
N GLN A 81 19.32 11.57 5.11
CA GLN A 81 19.21 11.57 6.57
C GLN A 81 17.75 11.61 7.06
N ASP A 82 16.87 12.37 6.40
CA ASP A 82 15.44 12.41 6.76
C ASP A 82 14.79 11.03 6.64
N ASP A 83 15.26 10.21 5.69
CA ASP A 83 14.82 8.83 5.51
C ASP A 83 15.20 7.92 6.69
N GLU A 84 16.41 8.11 7.20
CA GLU A 84 16.90 7.39 8.38
C GLU A 84 16.12 7.79 9.64
N GLU A 85 15.87 9.08 9.82
CA GLU A 85 15.06 9.60 10.92
C GLU A 85 13.61 9.09 10.86
N PHE A 86 13.04 9.01 9.65
CA PHE A 86 11.72 8.42 9.44
C PHE A 86 11.67 6.94 9.85
N LEU A 87 12.68 6.14 9.51
CA LEU A 87 12.75 4.74 9.91
C LEU A 87 12.86 4.60 11.44
N ASP A 88 13.70 5.42 12.08
CA ASP A 88 13.85 5.43 13.53
C ASP A 88 12.52 5.78 14.24
N ASP A 89 11.77 6.74 13.69
CA ASP A 89 10.45 7.12 14.19
C ASP A 89 9.42 5.98 14.04
N LEU A 90 9.40 5.27 12.90
CA LEU A 90 8.54 4.10 12.71
C LEU A 90 8.84 3.00 13.75
N LEU A 91 10.12 2.69 13.95
CA LEU A 91 10.56 1.70 14.94
C LEU A 91 10.18 2.10 16.37
N ARG A 92 10.24 3.40 16.70
CA ARG A 92 9.78 3.93 17.99
C ARG A 92 8.28 3.74 18.16
N GLN A 93 7.48 4.13 17.16
CA GLN A 93 6.02 4.00 17.21
C GLN A 93 5.57 2.54 17.38
N LEU A 94 6.21 1.60 16.68
CA LEU A 94 5.92 0.17 16.79
C LEU A 94 6.20 -0.37 18.21
N LYS A 95 7.21 0.16 18.90
CA LYS A 95 7.51 -0.18 20.30
C LYS A 95 6.51 0.43 21.27
N GLU A 96 6.12 1.68 21.04
CA GLU A 96 5.16 2.38 21.91
C GLU A 96 3.76 1.76 21.81
N ALA A 97 3.34 1.35 20.61
CA ALA A 97 2.06 0.66 20.39
C ALA A 97 1.94 -0.67 21.17
N GLN A 98 3.05 -1.33 21.50
CA GLN A 98 3.03 -2.52 22.36
C GLN A 98 2.68 -2.18 23.82
N ASN A 99 3.05 -0.98 24.27
CA ASN A 99 2.84 -0.55 25.64
C ASN A 99 1.47 0.07 25.87
N HIS A 100 0.75 0.43 24.80
CA HIS A 100 -0.62 0.94 24.82
C HIS A 100 -1.40 0.31 23.66
N PRO A 101 -2.14 -0.79 23.88
CA PRO A 101 -3.08 -1.25 22.87
C PRO A 101 -4.06 -0.11 22.59
N LEU A 102 -4.07 0.35 21.34
CA LEU A 102 -5.06 1.32 20.88
C LEU A 102 -6.45 0.74 21.18
N PRO A 103 -7.37 1.50 21.80
CA PRO A 103 -8.75 1.06 21.87
C PRO A 103 -9.20 0.80 20.43
N VAL A 104 -9.81 -0.37 20.20
CA VAL A 104 -10.45 -0.72 18.92
C VAL A 104 -11.40 0.43 18.60
N GLN A 105 -10.99 1.31 17.68
CA GLN A 105 -11.91 2.25 17.09
C GLN A 105 -12.74 1.39 16.16
N GLU A 106 -14.00 1.13 16.52
CA GLU A 106 -14.99 0.68 15.56
C GLU A 106 -14.92 1.67 14.40
N GLU A 107 -14.47 1.20 13.24
CA GLU A 107 -14.60 1.99 12.01
C GLU A 107 -16.08 2.38 11.92
N PRO A 108 -16.42 3.67 11.76
CA PRO A 108 -17.80 4.05 11.54
C PRO A 108 -18.25 3.28 10.30
N SER A 109 -19.17 2.34 10.49
CA SER A 109 -19.77 1.59 9.40
C SER A 109 -20.24 2.60 8.37
N ALA A 110 -19.60 2.61 7.20
CA ALA A 110 -20.07 3.43 6.09
C ALA A 110 -21.56 3.15 5.92
N PRO A 111 -22.42 4.18 5.82
CA PRO A 111 -23.83 3.95 5.58
C PRO A 111 -23.93 3.13 4.30
N ILE A 112 -24.54 1.95 4.42
CA ILE A 112 -24.91 1.09 3.29
C ILE A 112 -25.66 2.01 2.34
N ALA A 113 -25.09 2.24 1.15
CA ALA A 113 -25.76 2.98 0.10
C ALA A 113 -27.07 2.22 -0.19
N GLU A 114 -28.20 2.80 0.21
CA GLU A 114 -29.50 2.39 -0.30
C GLU A 114 -29.39 2.43 -1.83
N THR A 115 -29.55 1.27 -2.45
CA THR A 115 -29.77 1.16 -3.88
C THR A 115 -31.02 1.97 -4.20
N VAL A 116 -30.83 3.22 -4.60
CA VAL A 116 -31.89 4.05 -5.17
C VAL A 116 -32.31 3.33 -6.45
N GLU A 117 -33.53 2.78 -6.48
CA GLU A 117 -34.16 2.34 -7.71
C GLU A 117 -34.32 3.58 -8.61
N ILE A 118 -33.41 3.73 -9.56
CA ILE A 118 -33.41 4.87 -10.48
C ILE A 118 -34.54 4.62 -11.49
N ASN A 119 -35.60 5.42 -11.43
CA ASN A 119 -36.67 5.39 -12.42
C ASN A 119 -36.14 5.97 -13.75
N GLU A 120 -35.76 5.07 -14.67
CA GLU A 120 -35.17 5.41 -15.97
C GLU A 120 -36.08 6.31 -16.83
N GLU A 121 -37.40 6.18 -16.70
CA GLU A 121 -38.36 6.94 -17.51
C GLU A 121 -38.37 8.44 -17.17
N GLU A 122 -38.13 8.80 -15.91
CA GLU A 122 -38.06 10.20 -15.47
C GLU A 122 -36.75 10.86 -15.93
N ARG A 123 -35.64 10.11 -15.88
CA ARG A 123 -34.34 10.62 -16.34
C ARG A 123 -34.31 10.84 -17.85
N LEU A 124 -35.00 10.00 -18.61
CA LEU A 124 -35.12 10.16 -20.07
C LEU A 124 -36.03 11.34 -20.44
N LYS A 125 -37.01 11.71 -19.59
CA LYS A 125 -37.82 12.92 -19.76
C LYS A 125 -37.02 14.20 -19.46
N GLU A 126 -36.19 14.19 -18.44
CA GLU A 126 -35.36 15.35 -18.08
C GLU A 126 -34.17 15.55 -19.02
N ASP A 127 -33.47 14.47 -19.40
CA ASP A 127 -32.38 14.50 -20.38
C ASP A 127 -32.44 13.27 -21.29
N PRO A 128 -32.94 13.41 -22.54
CA PRO A 128 -33.04 12.31 -23.49
C PRO A 128 -31.68 11.76 -23.96
N PHE A 129 -30.56 12.43 -23.63
CA PHE A 129 -29.21 11.99 -23.98
C PHE A 129 -28.36 11.55 -22.78
N TYR A 130 -28.95 11.42 -21.58
CA TYR A 130 -28.21 11.05 -20.37
C TYR A 130 -27.40 9.74 -20.52
N GLN A 131 -27.89 8.78 -21.31
CA GLN A 131 -27.22 7.49 -21.53
C GLN A 131 -25.97 7.55 -22.41
N PHE A 132 -25.67 8.70 -23.02
CA PHE A 132 -24.54 8.86 -23.95
C PHE A 132 -23.39 9.72 -23.39
N ARG A 133 -23.42 10.04 -22.09
CA ARG A 133 -22.36 10.78 -21.39
C ARG A 133 -21.49 9.87 -20.56
#